data_AF-W4QI61-F1
#
_entry.id   AF-W4QI61-F1
#
_cell.length_a   1.000
_cell.length_b   1.000
_cell.length_c   1.000
_cell.angle_alpha   90.00
_cell.angle_beta   90.00
_cell.angle_gamma   90.00
#
_symmetry.space_group_name_H-M   'P 1'
#
loop_
_entity.id
_entity.type
_entity.pdbx_description
1 polymer ?
#
loop_
_entity_poly.entity_id
_entity_poly.type
_entity_poly.pdbx_seq_one_letter_code
_entity_poly.pdbx_strand_id
1 'polypeptide(L)'
;MMCGFVGVIGTSLPTDEELKQMTTVITHRGPDEVGYYRDHYIKLGFRRLSIIDLEKGQQPLTFENGRYTIVFNGEIYNHIEIRNDLKQRGITFRTDSDTETIVALYSLKEEEAVKELRGMFSFIIWDKVKKEMFAARDHFGIKPFFYLENQGNVYMASEMKSIVEVFKEVQVHSQSLQHYLTFQYSPEPHTLIENIMKLEPGHYMKKTWQGKLDVQAYWKPSFAPSNDSYEKQKKKVLDVLRESVQFHMRSDVPVGSFLSGGIDSTAIVALAKEVNPLIKTFSVGFEVEGFSEVYVAKQTAEALNVDNIDYVITPEDIYNNCQILYGIWTNLLLILRLCLFTLWPEKQVNM
;
A
#
# COMPACT_ATOMS: atom_id res chain seq x y z
N MET A 1 -7.36 3.69 2.33
CA MET A 1 -6.65 3.19 3.54
C MET A 1 -5.14 3.32 3.38
N MET A 2 -4.45 4.02 4.26
CA MET A 2 -3.04 4.37 4.05
C MET A 2 -2.09 4.04 5.20
N CYS A 3 -2.20 2.97 5.99
CA CYS A 3 -1.13 2.63 6.96
C CYS A 3 0.29 2.56 6.34
N GLY A 4 1.31 2.55 7.19
CA GLY A 4 2.70 2.43 6.77
C GLY A 4 3.54 1.60 7.73
N PHE A 5 4.49 0.84 7.20
CA PHE A 5 5.44 0.08 8.01
C PHE A 5 6.88 0.34 7.60
N VAL A 6 7.78 0.02 8.53
CA VAL A 6 9.22 -0.10 8.35
C VAL A 6 9.66 -1.43 8.97
N GLY A 7 10.56 -2.14 8.32
CA GLY A 7 11.18 -3.33 8.85
C GLY A 7 12.66 -3.41 8.49
N VAL A 8 13.50 -3.85 9.42
CA VAL A 8 14.91 -4.12 9.15
C VAL A 8 15.29 -5.44 9.80
N ILE A 9 15.78 -6.39 8.99
CA ILE A 9 16.29 -7.69 9.43
C ILE A 9 17.78 -7.80 9.08
N GLY A 10 18.57 -8.36 9.99
CA GLY A 10 19.98 -8.63 9.70
C GLY A 10 20.84 -8.76 10.96
N THR A 11 22.13 -8.50 10.81
CA THR A 11 23.13 -8.60 11.88
C THR A 11 23.45 -7.27 12.53
N SER A 12 23.29 -6.16 11.80
CA SER A 12 23.69 -4.82 12.22
C SER A 12 22.49 -3.88 12.14
N LEU A 13 21.50 -4.10 13.00
CA LEU A 13 20.24 -3.35 12.96
C LEU A 13 20.45 -1.86 13.24
N PRO A 14 19.63 -0.96 12.65
CA PRO A 14 19.66 0.46 12.98
C PRO A 14 19.36 0.67 14.46
N THR A 15 19.83 1.78 15.00
CA THR A 15 19.47 2.25 16.35
C THR A 15 17.96 2.48 16.48
N ASP A 16 17.47 2.56 17.72
CA ASP A 16 16.06 2.85 17.96
C ASP A 16 15.65 4.24 17.48
N GLU A 17 16.59 5.19 17.47
CA GLU A 17 16.36 6.54 16.97
C GLU A 17 16.25 6.56 15.45
N GLU A 18 17.12 5.85 14.75
CA GLU A 18 17.01 5.66 13.30
C GLU A 18 15.67 4.99 12.94
N LEU A 19 15.26 3.92 13.64
CA LEU A 19 13.94 3.30 13.41
C LEU A 19 12.80 4.31 13.58
N LYS A 20 12.87 5.17 14.61
CA LYS A 20 11.87 6.24 14.81
C LYS A 20 11.88 7.22 13.64
N GLN A 21 13.04 7.69 13.20
CA GLN A 21 13.18 8.59 12.04
C GLN A 21 12.53 7.99 10.79
N MET A 22 12.85 6.73 10.48
CA MET A 22 12.25 5.99 9.36
C MET A 22 10.71 5.93 9.44
N THR A 23 10.15 5.76 10.64
CA THR A 23 8.69 5.73 10.85
C THR A 23 8.05 7.12 10.87
N THR A 24 8.78 8.18 11.25
CA THR A 24 8.26 9.54 11.36
C THR A 24 8.05 10.18 10.00
N VAL A 25 8.93 9.92 9.04
CA VAL A 25 8.81 10.45 7.66
C VAL A 25 7.58 9.92 6.90
N ILE A 26 6.92 8.88 7.42
CA ILE A 26 5.68 8.30 6.88
C ILE A 26 4.47 8.54 7.79
N THR A 27 4.49 9.54 8.67
CA THR A 27 3.36 9.83 9.58
C THR A 27 2.06 10.14 8.83
N HIS A 28 2.13 10.76 7.64
CA HIS A 28 0.95 11.07 6.80
C HIS A 28 0.15 9.82 6.38
N ARG A 29 0.79 8.64 6.42
CA ARG A 29 0.16 7.35 6.14
C ARG A 29 -0.77 6.93 7.28
N GLY A 30 -0.27 7.05 8.50
CA GLY A 30 -0.98 6.64 9.71
C GLY A 30 -0.71 7.62 10.86
N PRO A 31 -1.49 8.71 10.94
CA PRO A 31 -1.28 9.75 11.93
C PRO A 31 -1.78 9.37 13.33
N ASP A 32 -2.63 8.34 13.44
CA ASP A 32 -3.37 8.06 14.67
C ASP A 32 -2.52 7.34 15.71
N GLU A 33 -1.78 6.31 15.30
CA GLU A 33 -0.99 5.49 16.21
C GLU A 33 0.38 5.12 15.63
N VAL A 34 1.32 4.87 16.53
CA VAL A 34 2.65 4.35 16.22
C VAL A 34 2.98 3.16 17.11
N GLY A 35 3.55 2.12 16.51
CA GLY A 35 3.95 0.91 17.21
C GLY A 35 5.33 0.42 16.79
N TYR A 36 6.01 -0.27 17.70
CA TYR A 36 7.36 -0.81 17.46
C TYR A 36 7.49 -2.22 18.03
N TYR A 37 8.20 -3.08 17.29
CA TYR A 37 8.68 -4.37 17.78
C TYR A 37 10.19 -4.44 17.57
N ARG A 38 10.89 -4.98 18.57
CA ARG A 38 12.36 -5.04 18.57
C ARG A 38 12.79 -6.38 19.14
N ASP A 39 13.66 -7.07 18.42
CA ASP A 39 14.50 -8.10 19.00
C ASP A 39 15.93 -8.02 18.43
N HIS A 40 16.71 -9.07 18.64
CA HIS A 40 18.12 -9.11 18.26
C HIS A 40 18.34 -9.16 16.73
N TYR A 41 17.36 -9.63 15.97
CA TYR A 41 17.51 -9.93 14.54
C TYR A 41 16.59 -9.10 13.66
N ILE A 42 15.50 -8.55 14.22
CA ILE A 42 14.59 -7.70 13.48
C ILE A 42 14.12 -6.49 14.30
N LYS A 43 13.91 -5.36 13.61
CA LYS A 43 13.16 -4.21 14.12
C LYS A 43 12.01 -3.91 13.17
N LEU A 44 10.82 -3.70 13.72
CA LEU A 44 9.62 -3.32 12.99
C LEU A 44 9.06 -2.03 13.58
N GLY A 45 8.54 -1.17 12.72
CA GLY A 45 7.82 0.04 13.07
C GLY A 45 6.55 0.16 12.24
N PHE A 46 5.49 0.70 12.82
CA PHE A 46 4.19 0.81 12.17
C PHE A 46 3.52 2.15 12.45
N ARG A 47 2.84 2.70 11.45
CA ARG A 47 1.99 3.89 11.49
C ARG A 47 0.59 3.48 11.06
N ARG A 48 -0.38 3.67 11.96
CA ARG A 48 -1.76 3.23 11.74
C ARG A 48 -2.67 4.40 11.40
N LEU A 49 -3.52 4.19 10.40
CA LEU A 49 -4.75 4.95 10.16
C LEU A 49 -5.91 4.03 10.56
N SER A 50 -6.69 4.43 11.55
CA SER A 50 -7.67 3.58 12.22
C SER A 50 -8.97 3.56 11.42
N ILE A 51 -9.19 2.48 10.65
CA ILE A 51 -10.36 2.32 9.77
C ILE A 51 -11.18 1.05 10.12
N ILE A 52 -10.51 -0.03 10.52
CA ILE A 52 -11.12 -1.31 10.96
C ILE A 52 -10.60 -1.63 12.36
N ASP A 53 -11.48 -2.11 13.25
CA ASP A 53 -11.21 -2.49 14.64
C ASP A 53 -10.44 -1.41 15.42
N LEU A 54 -11.08 -0.26 15.64
CA LEU A 54 -10.48 0.95 16.24
C LEU A 54 -9.73 0.68 17.56
N GLU A 55 -10.20 -0.27 18.37
CA GLU A 55 -9.67 -0.54 19.71
C GLU A 55 -8.58 -1.63 19.75
N LYS A 56 -8.62 -2.66 18.88
CA LYS A 56 -7.72 -3.83 18.97
C LYS A 56 -6.84 -4.07 17.76
N GLY A 57 -6.94 -3.25 16.72
CA GLY A 57 -6.13 -3.33 15.50
C GLY A 57 -4.68 -2.82 15.63
N GLN A 58 -4.12 -2.73 16.85
CA GLN A 58 -2.77 -2.22 17.07
C GLN A 58 -1.71 -3.14 16.45
N GLN A 59 -0.74 -2.53 15.80
CA GLN A 59 0.37 -3.23 15.15
C GLN A 59 1.73 -2.61 15.58
N PRO A 60 2.82 -3.39 15.65
CA PRO A 60 2.95 -4.80 15.26
C PRO A 60 2.10 -5.78 16.09
N LEU A 61 1.34 -6.65 15.42
CA LEU A 61 0.46 -7.62 16.07
C LEU A 61 1.25 -8.91 16.32
N THR A 62 1.11 -9.48 17.51
CA THR A 62 1.72 -10.78 17.84
C THR A 62 0.74 -11.93 17.64
N PHE A 63 1.23 -13.15 17.48
CA PHE A 63 0.40 -14.35 17.40
C PHE A 63 1.12 -15.55 18.02
N GLU A 64 0.37 -16.58 18.44
CA GLU A 64 0.88 -17.83 19.02
C GLU A 64 1.91 -17.61 20.14
N ASN A 65 1.48 -16.97 21.23
CA ASN A 65 2.33 -16.62 22.38
C ASN A 65 3.59 -15.81 22.01
N GLY A 66 3.52 -15.01 20.95
CA GLY A 66 4.62 -14.15 20.51
C GLY A 66 5.67 -14.86 19.66
N ARG A 67 5.36 -16.05 19.11
CA ARG A 67 6.20 -16.68 18.08
C ARG A 67 6.22 -15.83 16.81
N TYR A 68 5.05 -15.35 16.39
CA TYR A 68 4.92 -14.54 15.18
C TYR A 68 4.64 -13.08 15.51
N THR A 69 5.24 -12.17 14.74
CA THR A 69 4.93 -10.74 14.77
C THR A 69 4.67 -10.25 13.35
N ILE A 70 3.57 -9.53 13.13
CA ILE A 70 3.19 -9.00 11.81
C ILE A 70 3.03 -7.48 11.82
N VAL A 71 3.47 -6.85 10.73
CA VAL A 71 3.04 -5.51 10.30
C VAL A 71 2.42 -5.59 8.92
N PHE A 72 1.30 -4.93 8.71
CA PHE A 72 0.42 -5.09 7.56
C PHE A 72 -0.23 -3.76 7.17
N ASN A 73 -0.03 -3.36 5.92
CA ASN A 73 -0.71 -2.25 5.29
C ASN A 73 -1.60 -2.80 4.17
N GLY A 74 -2.91 -2.78 4.36
CA GLY A 74 -3.81 -3.38 3.39
C GLY A 74 -5.22 -3.55 3.89
N GLU A 75 -5.93 -4.42 3.18
CA GLU A 75 -7.23 -4.97 3.55
C GLU A 75 -7.37 -6.36 2.94
N ILE A 76 -7.78 -7.35 3.74
CA ILE A 76 -8.10 -8.68 3.23
C ILE A 76 -9.61 -8.87 3.19
N TYR A 77 -10.19 -8.80 2.00
CA TYR A 77 -11.63 -8.78 1.78
C TYR A 77 -12.30 -10.10 2.16
N ASN A 78 -11.60 -11.23 2.01
CA ASN A 78 -12.08 -12.56 2.37
C ASN A 78 -11.64 -13.03 3.78
N HIS A 79 -11.25 -12.11 4.67
CA HIS A 79 -10.75 -12.49 5.99
C HIS A 79 -11.80 -13.19 6.86
N ILE A 80 -13.10 -12.88 6.69
CA ILE A 80 -14.20 -13.50 7.43
C ILE A 80 -14.30 -14.97 7.07
N GLU A 81 -14.26 -15.27 5.77
CA GLU A 81 -14.32 -16.63 5.23
C GLU A 81 -13.12 -17.46 5.70
N ILE A 82 -11.89 -16.94 5.54
CA ILE A 82 -10.67 -17.60 6.00
C ILE A 82 -10.72 -17.86 7.51
N ARG A 83 -11.13 -16.86 8.29
CA ARG A 83 -11.22 -16.96 9.75
C ARG A 83 -12.22 -18.04 10.20
N ASN A 84 -13.36 -18.16 9.53
CA ASN A 84 -14.34 -19.21 9.84
C ASN A 84 -13.75 -20.61 9.61
N ASP A 85 -13.02 -20.80 8.51
CA ASP A 85 -12.32 -22.06 8.23
C ASP A 85 -11.22 -22.36 9.26
N LEU A 86 -10.47 -21.34 9.68
CA LEU A 86 -9.42 -21.48 10.71
C LEU A 86 -10.01 -21.81 12.10
N LYS A 87 -11.15 -21.21 12.47
CA LYS A 87 -11.87 -21.52 13.71
C LYS A 87 -12.31 -22.99 13.75
N GLN A 88 -12.79 -23.53 12.63
CA GLN A 88 -13.15 -24.96 12.52
C GLN A 88 -11.94 -25.89 12.69
N ARG A 89 -10.73 -25.40 12.43
CA ARG A 89 -9.46 -26.13 12.66
C ARG A 89 -8.90 -25.93 14.08
N GLY A 90 -9.64 -25.26 14.97
CA GLY A 90 -9.26 -25.03 16.36
C GLY A 90 -8.40 -23.80 16.61
N ILE A 91 -8.23 -22.91 15.61
CA ILE A 91 -7.50 -21.65 15.81
C ILE A 91 -8.37 -20.64 16.57
N THR A 92 -7.82 -20.08 17.64
CA THR A 92 -8.45 -19.03 18.43
C THR A 92 -7.92 -17.65 18.04
N PHE A 93 -8.82 -16.68 17.94
CA PHE A 93 -8.51 -15.29 17.59
C PHE A 93 -8.71 -14.37 18.80
N ARG A 94 -7.91 -13.30 18.90
CA ARG A 94 -7.96 -12.29 19.96
C ARG A 94 -8.58 -10.97 19.50
N THR A 95 -8.51 -10.68 18.20
CA THR A 95 -9.04 -9.48 17.56
C THR A 95 -9.99 -9.87 16.44
N ASP A 96 -10.76 -8.94 15.88
CA ASP A 96 -11.54 -9.18 14.65
C ASP A 96 -10.86 -8.67 13.38
N SER A 97 -9.63 -8.14 13.52
CA SER A 97 -8.83 -7.65 12.39
C SER A 97 -8.42 -8.77 11.43
N ASP A 98 -8.43 -8.42 10.15
CA ASP A 98 -7.80 -9.15 9.05
C ASP A 98 -6.30 -9.43 9.26
N THR A 99 -5.59 -8.54 9.97
CA THR A 99 -4.18 -8.72 10.35
C THR A 99 -3.95 -10.04 11.09
N GLU A 100 -4.82 -10.38 12.06
CA GLU A 100 -4.70 -11.63 12.81
C GLU A 100 -5.03 -12.84 11.93
N THR A 101 -5.96 -12.68 10.97
CA THR A 101 -6.29 -13.71 9.98
C THR A 101 -5.07 -14.06 9.10
N ILE A 102 -4.30 -13.07 8.66
CA ILE A 102 -3.08 -13.29 7.84
C ILE A 102 -2.06 -14.14 8.61
N VAL A 103 -1.69 -13.72 9.81
CA VAL A 103 -0.64 -14.40 10.59
C VAL A 103 -1.10 -15.78 11.08
N ALA A 104 -2.39 -15.94 11.40
CA ALA A 104 -2.98 -17.24 11.71
C ALA A 104 -2.93 -18.19 10.49
N LEU A 105 -3.28 -17.72 9.29
CA LEU A 105 -3.18 -18.53 8.08
C LEU A 105 -1.72 -18.91 7.77
N TYR A 106 -0.80 -17.95 7.90
CA TYR A 106 0.64 -18.18 7.74
C TYR A 106 1.19 -19.20 8.74
N SER A 107 0.74 -19.22 9.99
CA SER A 107 1.20 -20.20 10.99
C SER A 107 0.91 -21.65 10.57
N LEU A 108 -0.10 -21.89 9.72
CA LEU A 108 -0.48 -23.21 9.23
C LEU A 108 0.07 -23.55 7.84
N LYS A 109 0.21 -22.56 6.97
CA LYS A 109 0.51 -22.76 5.54
C LYS A 109 1.83 -22.15 5.07
N GLU A 110 2.50 -21.41 5.95
CA GLU A 110 3.72 -20.67 5.64
C GLU A 110 3.54 -19.81 4.37
N GLU A 111 4.47 -19.84 3.42
CA GLU A 111 4.38 -19.09 2.16
C GLU A 111 3.12 -19.38 1.33
N GLU A 112 2.51 -20.57 1.45
CA GLU A 112 1.30 -20.88 0.67
C GLU A 112 0.08 -20.06 1.12
N ALA A 113 0.15 -19.43 2.30
CA ALA A 113 -0.91 -18.56 2.81
C ALA A 113 -1.24 -17.41 1.84
N VAL A 114 -0.27 -16.83 1.13
CA VAL A 114 -0.52 -15.66 0.26
C VAL A 114 -1.42 -15.98 -0.93
N LYS A 115 -1.50 -17.25 -1.35
CA LYS A 115 -2.34 -17.69 -2.46
C LYS A 115 -3.84 -17.68 -2.14
N GLU A 116 -4.18 -17.61 -0.85
CA GLU A 116 -5.58 -17.59 -0.38
C GLU A 116 -6.07 -16.19 0.00
N LEU A 117 -5.17 -15.21 0.06
CA LEU A 117 -5.51 -13.84 0.43
C LEU A 117 -6.14 -13.11 -0.76
N ARG A 118 -7.40 -12.70 -0.63
CA ARG A 118 -8.06 -11.78 -1.57
C ARG A 118 -8.05 -10.39 -0.96
N GLY A 119 -7.23 -9.49 -1.48
CA GLY A 119 -7.06 -8.16 -0.90
C GLY A 119 -6.03 -7.30 -1.59
N MET A 120 -5.93 -6.05 -1.14
CA MET A 120 -4.80 -5.17 -1.40
C MET A 120 -3.89 -5.21 -0.18
N PHE A 121 -2.60 -5.55 -0.30
CA PHE A 121 -1.78 -5.80 0.87
C PHE A 121 -0.29 -5.67 0.61
N SER A 122 0.40 -5.16 1.62
CA SER A 122 1.82 -5.41 1.85
C SER A 122 2.03 -5.71 3.33
N PHE A 123 2.83 -6.72 3.65
CA PHE A 123 3.09 -7.07 5.05
C PHE A 123 4.48 -7.69 5.26
N ILE A 124 4.90 -7.71 6.52
CA ILE A 124 6.09 -8.40 7.01
C ILE A 124 5.66 -9.24 8.22
N ILE A 125 6.00 -10.53 8.20
CA ILE A 125 5.86 -11.49 9.30
C ILE A 125 7.25 -11.90 9.75
N TRP A 126 7.47 -11.91 11.06
CA TRP A 126 8.66 -12.43 11.70
C TRP A 126 8.31 -13.71 12.46
N ASP A 127 8.94 -14.83 12.14
CA ASP A 127 8.94 -16.05 12.95
C ASP A 127 10.18 -16.04 13.86
N LYS A 128 9.95 -15.78 15.15
CA LYS A 128 11.00 -15.69 16.18
C LYS A 128 11.70 -17.03 16.44
N VAL A 129 11.02 -18.15 16.21
CA VAL A 129 11.57 -19.49 16.44
C VAL A 129 12.49 -19.87 15.28
N LYS A 130 12.02 -19.70 14.04
CA LYS A 130 12.83 -19.95 12.84
C LYS A 130 13.89 -18.86 12.59
N LYS A 131 13.74 -17.70 13.22
CA LYS A 131 14.53 -16.48 12.97
C LYS A 131 14.47 -16.10 11.49
N GLU A 132 13.25 -16.14 10.94
CA GLU A 132 12.96 -15.92 9.53
C GLU A 132 11.91 -14.83 9.34
N MET A 133 12.17 -13.95 8.39
CA MET A 133 11.21 -12.97 7.91
C MET A 133 10.57 -13.48 6.62
N PHE A 134 9.25 -13.35 6.56
CA PHE A 134 8.43 -13.52 5.37
C PHE A 134 7.67 -12.23 5.08
N ALA A 135 7.78 -11.70 3.87
CA ALA A 135 7.09 -10.49 3.45
C ALA A 135 6.38 -10.73 2.12
N ALA A 136 5.26 -10.08 1.88
CA ALA A 136 4.53 -10.23 0.62
C ALA A 136 3.88 -8.93 0.17
N ARG A 137 3.70 -8.80 -1.14
CA ARG A 137 2.93 -7.73 -1.80
C ARG A 137 1.81 -8.35 -2.63
N ASP A 138 0.66 -7.69 -2.67
CA ASP A 138 -0.53 -8.19 -3.36
C ASP A 138 -0.33 -8.40 -4.86
N HIS A 139 -1.25 -9.17 -5.43
CA HIS A 139 -1.34 -9.59 -6.82
C HIS A 139 -1.03 -8.47 -7.83
N PHE A 140 -1.55 -7.26 -7.60
CA PHE A 140 -1.44 -6.14 -8.53
C PHE A 140 -0.53 -5.00 -8.02
N GLY A 141 0.10 -5.20 -6.86
CA GLY A 141 0.97 -4.19 -6.25
C GLY A 141 0.22 -2.93 -5.81
N ILE A 142 -1.06 -3.06 -5.43
CA ILE A 142 -1.91 -1.94 -5.00
C ILE A 142 -1.27 -1.26 -3.78
N LYS A 143 -0.76 -2.04 -2.82
CA LYS A 143 -0.04 -1.51 -1.68
C LYS A 143 1.46 -1.45 -1.97
N PRO A 144 2.14 -0.34 -1.63
CA PRO A 144 3.56 -0.20 -1.92
C PRO A 144 4.40 -1.06 -0.97
N PHE A 145 5.53 -1.55 -1.48
CA PHE A 145 6.55 -2.27 -0.73
C PHE A 145 7.92 -2.00 -1.38
N PHE A 146 8.79 -1.31 -0.66
CA PHE A 146 10.17 -1.02 -1.07
C PHE A 146 11.14 -1.79 -0.20
N TYR A 147 12.29 -2.17 -0.76
CA TYR A 147 13.36 -2.80 -0.02
C TYR A 147 14.75 -2.46 -0.55
N LEU A 148 15.76 -2.64 0.31
CA LEU A 148 17.18 -2.46 0.00
C LEU A 148 18.01 -3.47 0.79
N GLU A 149 18.91 -4.16 0.10
CA GLU A 149 19.94 -5.00 0.73
C GLU A 149 21.21 -4.19 0.96
N ASN A 150 21.70 -4.15 2.19
CA ASN A 150 22.97 -3.48 2.51
C ASN A 150 23.69 -4.18 3.66
N GLN A 151 24.95 -4.57 3.43
CA GLN A 151 25.84 -5.16 4.44
C GLN A 151 25.19 -6.33 5.22
N GLY A 152 24.43 -7.18 4.53
CA GLY A 152 23.74 -8.34 5.13
C GLY A 152 22.39 -8.03 5.79
N ASN A 153 22.01 -6.75 5.91
CA ASN A 153 20.69 -6.32 6.33
C ASN A 153 19.75 -6.17 5.13
N VAL A 154 18.45 -6.33 5.37
CA VAL A 154 17.39 -5.95 4.44
C VAL A 154 16.48 -4.93 5.09
N TYR A 155 16.45 -3.74 4.53
CA TYR A 155 15.54 -2.65 4.90
C TYR A 155 14.29 -2.78 4.05
N MET A 156 13.12 -2.61 4.67
CA MET A 156 11.82 -2.75 4.04
C MET A 156 10.91 -1.62 4.51
N ALA A 157 10.11 -1.05 3.60
CA ALA A 157 9.19 0.02 3.98
C ALA A 157 8.01 0.15 3.01
N SER A 158 6.91 0.73 3.49
CA SER A 158 5.80 1.14 2.61
C SER A 158 6.16 2.32 1.70
N GLU A 159 7.12 3.15 2.06
CA GLU A 159 7.63 4.23 1.20
C GLU A 159 9.16 4.26 1.22
N MET A 160 9.76 4.44 0.05
CA MET A 160 11.21 4.50 -0.13
C MET A 160 11.89 5.55 0.76
N LYS A 161 11.23 6.68 1.06
CA LYS A 161 11.79 7.74 1.91
C LYS A 161 12.19 7.25 3.31
N SER A 162 11.50 6.24 3.85
CA SER A 162 11.88 5.63 5.13
C SER A 162 13.25 4.96 5.04
N ILE A 163 13.57 4.34 3.92
CA ILE A 163 14.90 3.74 3.69
C ILE A 163 15.93 4.86 3.48
N VAL A 164 15.62 5.85 2.65
CA VAL A 164 16.54 6.99 2.37
C VAL A 164 16.96 7.73 3.62
N GLU A 165 16.07 7.87 4.61
CA GLU A 165 16.33 8.59 5.86
C GLU A 165 17.58 8.10 6.61
N VAL A 166 17.86 6.79 6.58
CA VAL A 166 19.01 6.20 7.27
C VAL A 166 20.28 6.15 6.43
N PHE A 167 20.18 6.19 5.10
CA PHE A 167 21.34 6.19 4.22
C PHE A 167 21.87 7.59 3.92
N LYS A 168 21.02 8.62 4.03
CA LYS A 168 21.28 10.08 3.86
C LYS A 168 21.81 10.50 2.49
N GLU A 169 22.71 9.73 1.90
CA GLU A 169 23.23 9.88 0.55
C GLU A 169 22.59 8.84 -0.37
N VAL A 170 22.07 9.30 -1.50
CA VAL A 170 21.41 8.46 -2.50
C VAL A 170 21.96 8.78 -3.87
N GLN A 171 22.19 7.74 -4.66
CA GLN A 171 22.59 7.86 -6.06
C GLN A 171 21.38 7.66 -6.96
N VAL A 172 21.38 8.31 -8.11
CA VAL A 172 20.31 8.18 -9.10
C VAL A 172 20.57 6.96 -9.97
N HIS A 173 19.58 6.10 -10.12
CA HIS A 173 19.65 5.01 -11.09
C HIS A 173 19.43 5.56 -12.51
N SER A 174 20.51 5.70 -13.28
CA SER A 174 20.53 6.37 -14.59
C SER A 174 19.49 5.83 -15.58
N GLN A 175 19.31 4.51 -15.64
CA GLN A 175 18.31 3.91 -16.53
C GLN A 175 16.88 4.20 -16.06
N SER A 176 16.64 4.23 -14.75
CA SER A 176 15.32 4.59 -14.21
C SER A 176 14.98 6.05 -14.47
N LEU A 177 15.99 6.94 -14.45
CA LEU A 177 15.83 8.33 -14.84
C LEU A 177 15.45 8.46 -16.31
N GLN A 178 16.12 7.71 -17.20
CA GLN A 178 15.75 7.68 -18.62
C GLN A 178 14.31 7.18 -18.83
N HIS A 179 13.92 6.11 -18.14
CA HIS A 179 12.54 5.63 -18.17
C HIS A 179 11.56 6.68 -17.67
N TYR A 180 11.89 7.38 -16.58
CA TYR A 180 11.05 8.44 -16.05
C TYR A 180 10.88 9.60 -17.02
N LEU A 181 11.95 10.06 -17.66
CA LEU A 181 11.88 11.14 -18.66
C LEU A 181 11.08 10.73 -19.92
N THR A 182 10.97 9.43 -20.18
CA THR A 182 10.27 8.88 -21.35
C THR A 182 8.81 8.55 -21.05
N PHE A 183 8.54 7.91 -19.91
CA PHE A 183 7.26 7.30 -19.55
C PHE A 183 6.57 8.01 -18.38
N GLN A 184 7.21 9.02 -17.75
CA GLN A 184 6.76 9.72 -16.54
C GLN A 184 6.67 8.83 -15.28
N TYR A 185 7.24 7.62 -15.31
CA TYR A 185 7.42 6.77 -14.13
C TYR A 185 8.64 5.85 -14.29
N SER A 186 9.15 5.30 -13.18
CA SER A 186 10.17 4.24 -13.17
C SER A 186 9.51 2.87 -13.09
N PRO A 187 9.68 2.00 -14.10
CA PRO A 187 9.15 0.64 -14.07
C PRO A 187 9.71 -0.19 -12.92
N GLU A 188 8.84 -1.00 -12.30
CA GLU A 188 9.23 -1.99 -11.31
C GLU A 188 10.14 -3.06 -11.96
N PRO A 189 11.11 -3.65 -11.22
CA PRO A 189 11.37 -3.49 -9.79
C PRO A 189 12.19 -2.26 -9.42
N HIS A 190 12.70 -1.49 -10.37
CA HIS A 190 13.61 -0.39 -10.07
C HIS A 190 12.88 0.85 -9.52
N THR A 191 13.61 1.66 -8.75
CA THR A 191 13.21 3.02 -8.40
C THR A 191 14.17 4.03 -9.04
N LEU A 192 13.92 5.33 -8.86
CA LEU A 192 14.87 6.38 -9.24
C LEU A 192 16.16 6.36 -8.40
N ILE A 193 16.16 5.66 -7.27
CA ILE A 193 17.30 5.57 -6.36
C ILE A 193 18.00 4.24 -6.55
N GLU A 194 19.33 4.31 -6.67
CA GLU A 194 20.20 3.14 -6.77
C GLU A 194 20.01 2.21 -5.57
N ASN A 195 20.01 0.90 -5.81
CA ASN A 195 19.84 -0.19 -4.82
C ASN A 195 18.51 -0.25 -4.07
N ILE A 196 17.62 0.75 -4.17
CA ILE A 196 16.27 0.65 -3.63
C ILE A 196 15.35 0.08 -4.71
N MET A 197 14.78 -1.08 -4.41
CA MET A 197 13.87 -1.81 -5.28
C MET A 197 12.45 -1.76 -4.74
N LYS A 198 11.49 -1.93 -5.63
CA LYS A 198 10.09 -2.22 -5.29
C LYS A 198 9.87 -3.73 -5.43
N LEU A 199 9.28 -4.36 -4.42
CA LEU A 199 8.90 -5.78 -4.50
C LEU A 199 7.81 -5.90 -5.57
N GLU A 200 8.02 -6.70 -6.60
CA GLU A 200 7.07 -6.82 -7.71
C GLU A 200 5.67 -7.30 -7.27
N PRO A 201 4.61 -7.00 -8.05
CA PRO A 201 3.27 -7.50 -7.78
C PRO A 201 3.24 -9.03 -7.74
N GLY A 202 2.47 -9.61 -6.83
CA GLY A 202 2.33 -11.07 -6.74
C GLY A 202 3.61 -11.78 -6.30
N HIS A 203 4.53 -11.10 -5.61
CA HIS A 203 5.76 -11.69 -5.05
C HIS A 203 5.79 -11.67 -3.52
N TYR A 204 6.49 -12.65 -2.96
CA TYR A 204 6.93 -12.65 -1.57
C TYR A 204 8.46 -12.64 -1.48
N MET A 205 8.96 -12.31 -0.30
CA MET A 205 10.37 -12.41 0.07
C MET A 205 10.53 -13.23 1.34
N LYS A 206 11.57 -14.05 1.38
CA LYS A 206 11.99 -14.83 2.55
C LYS A 206 13.44 -14.54 2.87
N LYS A 207 13.76 -14.37 4.15
CA LYS A 207 15.14 -14.25 4.61
C LYS A 207 15.26 -14.68 6.06
N THR A 208 16.17 -15.61 6.34
CA THR A 208 16.65 -15.83 7.71
C THR A 208 17.57 -14.68 8.13
N TRP A 209 17.70 -14.44 9.43
CA TRP A 209 18.47 -13.29 9.95
C TRP A 209 19.90 -13.13 9.37
N GLN A 210 20.55 -14.24 8.96
CA GLN A 210 21.85 -14.24 8.29
C GLN A 210 21.84 -14.79 6.85
N GLY A 211 20.72 -15.32 6.37
CA GLY A 211 20.61 -15.96 5.06
C GLY A 211 20.60 -14.96 3.90
N LYS A 212 20.55 -15.49 2.67
CA LYS A 212 20.28 -14.67 1.48
C LYS A 212 18.80 -14.30 1.42
N LEU A 213 18.52 -13.13 0.83
CA LEU A 213 17.15 -12.79 0.46
C LEU A 213 16.72 -13.66 -0.71
N ASP A 214 15.58 -14.31 -0.57
CA ASP A 214 14.93 -15.09 -1.62
C ASP A 214 13.63 -14.39 -2.00
N VAL A 215 13.42 -14.14 -3.29
CA VAL A 215 12.25 -13.41 -3.82
C VAL A 215 11.57 -14.29 -4.86
N GLN A 216 10.29 -14.60 -4.65
CA GLN A 216 9.55 -15.54 -5.50
C GLN A 216 8.17 -15.02 -5.85
N ALA A 217 7.76 -15.26 -7.10
CA ALA A 217 6.40 -15.00 -7.56
C ALA A 217 5.47 -16.09 -7.02
N TYR A 218 4.42 -15.70 -6.29
CA TYR A 218 3.31 -16.60 -5.97
C TYR A 218 2.14 -16.44 -6.94
N TRP A 219 2.09 -15.34 -7.68
CA TRP A 219 1.05 -15.05 -8.66
C TRP A 219 1.59 -14.29 -9.86
N LYS A 220 1.07 -14.59 -11.05
CA LYS A 220 1.26 -13.83 -12.28
C LYS A 220 -0.05 -13.76 -13.05
N PRO A 221 -0.38 -12.64 -13.71
CA PRO A 221 -1.57 -12.58 -14.53
C PRO A 221 -1.45 -13.57 -15.69
N SER A 222 -2.52 -14.34 -15.91
CA SER A 222 -2.62 -15.25 -17.05
C SER A 222 -3.84 -14.85 -17.87
N PHE A 223 -3.61 -14.60 -19.16
CA PHE A 223 -4.67 -14.27 -20.11
C PHE A 223 -4.80 -15.42 -21.08
N ALA A 224 -5.92 -16.15 -20.98
CA ALA A 224 -6.27 -17.20 -21.93
C ALA A 224 -7.57 -16.81 -22.65
N PRO A 225 -7.63 -16.92 -23.99
CA PRO A 225 -8.86 -16.65 -24.72
C PRO A 225 -9.95 -17.62 -24.28
N SER A 226 -11.17 -17.09 -24.13
CA SER A 226 -12.36 -17.90 -23.83
C SER A 226 -13.17 -18.13 -25.10
N ASN A 227 -13.68 -19.36 -25.28
CA ASN A 227 -14.64 -19.71 -26.33
C ASN A 227 -16.10 -19.44 -25.91
N ASP A 228 -16.33 -18.78 -24.77
CA ASP A 228 -17.66 -18.39 -24.32
C ASP A 228 -18.31 -17.39 -25.30
N SER A 229 -19.64 -17.44 -25.43
CA SER A 229 -20.39 -16.45 -26.22
C SER A 229 -20.28 -15.05 -25.61
N TYR A 230 -20.45 -14.02 -26.46
CA TYR A 230 -20.43 -12.62 -26.03
C TYR A 230 -21.37 -12.35 -24.85
N GLU A 231 -22.63 -12.84 -24.90
CA GLU A 231 -23.60 -12.66 -23.81
C GLU A 231 -23.16 -13.31 -22.50
N LYS A 232 -22.54 -14.50 -22.58
CA LYS A 232 -22.01 -15.18 -21.40
C LYS A 232 -20.82 -14.42 -20.80
N GLN A 233 -19.92 -13.89 -21.64
CA GLN A 233 -18.79 -13.09 -21.20
C GLN A 233 -19.25 -11.77 -20.56
N LYS A 234 -20.19 -11.07 -21.19
CA LYS A 234 -20.78 -9.83 -20.68
C LYS A 234 -21.38 -10.04 -19.28
N LYS A 235 -22.19 -11.09 -19.11
CA LYS A 235 -22.76 -11.44 -17.81
C LYS A 235 -21.66 -11.76 -16.79
N LYS A 236 -20.66 -12.56 -17.16
CA LYS A 236 -19.55 -12.94 -16.28
C LYS A 236 -18.77 -11.71 -15.80
N VAL A 237 -18.48 -10.75 -16.67
CA VAL A 237 -17.79 -9.50 -16.30
C VAL A 237 -18.62 -8.71 -15.28
N LEU A 238 -19.92 -8.54 -15.55
CA LEU A 238 -20.82 -7.82 -14.64
C LEU A 238 -20.91 -8.51 -13.27
N ASP A 239 -21.04 -9.85 -13.25
CA ASP A 239 -21.13 -10.62 -12.01
C ASP A 239 -19.85 -10.51 -11.18
N VAL A 240 -18.67 -10.60 -11.81
CA VAL A 240 -17.36 -10.44 -11.14
C VAL A 240 -17.16 -9.01 -10.63
N LEU A 241 -17.54 -8.00 -11.41
CA LEU A 241 -17.47 -6.60 -10.96
C LEU A 241 -18.39 -6.35 -9.76
N ARG A 242 -19.63 -6.83 -9.82
CA ARG A 242 -20.59 -6.72 -8.72
C ARG A 242 -20.08 -7.39 -7.45
N GLU A 243 -19.57 -8.61 -7.56
CA GLU A 243 -18.97 -9.34 -6.44
C GLU A 243 -17.75 -8.58 -5.88
N SER A 244 -16.87 -8.07 -6.75
CA SER A 244 -15.72 -7.28 -6.32
C SER A 244 -16.16 -6.06 -5.50
N VAL A 245 -17.14 -5.29 -5.99
CA VAL A 245 -17.68 -4.13 -5.27
C VAL A 245 -18.29 -4.54 -3.93
N GLN A 246 -19.06 -5.64 -3.86
CA GLN A 246 -19.60 -6.14 -2.60
C GLN A 246 -18.51 -6.42 -1.56
N PHE A 247 -17.39 -7.02 -1.97
CA PHE A 247 -16.25 -7.26 -1.09
C PHE A 247 -15.59 -5.96 -0.60
N HIS A 248 -15.46 -4.95 -1.46
CA HIS A 248 -14.87 -3.64 -1.11
C HIS A 248 -15.80 -2.74 -0.28
N MET A 249 -17.10 -3.07 -0.21
CA MET A 249 -18.08 -2.34 0.60
C MET A 249 -18.15 -2.85 2.06
N ARG A 250 -17.40 -3.90 2.43
CA ARG A 250 -17.32 -4.39 3.80
C ARG A 250 -16.46 -3.44 4.64
N SER A 251 -17.07 -2.58 5.44
CA SER A 251 -16.34 -1.63 6.31
C SER A 251 -17.10 -1.34 7.60
N ASP A 252 -16.36 -1.11 8.69
CA ASP A 252 -16.89 -0.65 9.98
C ASP A 252 -17.18 0.87 10.01
N VAL A 253 -16.75 1.60 8.98
CA VAL A 253 -16.92 3.04 8.85
C VAL A 253 -17.68 3.40 7.57
N PRO A 254 -18.27 4.61 7.47
CA PRO A 254 -18.97 5.04 6.27
C PRO A 254 -18.08 4.96 5.02
N VAL A 255 -18.58 4.28 3.99
CA VAL A 255 -17.91 4.15 2.68
C VAL A 255 -18.47 5.18 1.70
N GLY A 256 -17.57 5.90 1.04
CA GLY A 256 -17.88 6.77 -0.10
C GLY A 256 -17.16 6.29 -1.36
N SER A 257 -17.50 6.87 -2.50
CA SER A 257 -16.86 6.54 -3.79
C SER A 257 -16.43 7.79 -4.55
N PHE A 258 -15.31 7.71 -5.27
CA PHE A 258 -14.94 8.77 -6.20
C PHE A 258 -15.75 8.64 -7.48
N LEU A 259 -16.34 9.74 -7.92
CA LEU A 259 -17.10 9.81 -9.17
C LEU A 259 -16.40 10.80 -10.11
N SER A 260 -16.05 10.32 -11.28
CA SER A 260 -15.49 11.12 -12.37
C SER A 260 -16.46 11.11 -13.57
N GLY A 261 -16.09 11.77 -14.66
CA GLY A 261 -16.88 11.71 -15.90
C GLY A 261 -16.71 10.38 -16.66
N GLY A 262 -15.83 9.49 -16.20
CA GLY A 262 -15.46 8.25 -16.88
C GLY A 262 -16.42 7.09 -16.64
N ILE A 263 -16.43 6.14 -17.58
CA ILE A 263 -17.25 4.93 -17.49
C ILE A 263 -16.88 4.03 -16.29
N ASP A 264 -15.60 4.01 -15.91
CA ASP A 264 -15.10 3.11 -14.86
C ASP A 264 -15.66 3.49 -13.48
N SER A 265 -15.49 4.75 -13.07
CA SER A 265 -16.00 5.25 -11.80
C SER A 265 -17.54 5.20 -11.77
N THR A 266 -18.19 5.51 -12.89
CA THR A 266 -19.64 5.39 -13.07
C THR A 266 -20.13 3.96 -12.82
N ALA A 267 -19.46 2.96 -13.41
CA ALA A 267 -19.82 1.55 -13.23
C ALA A 267 -19.63 1.10 -11.77
N ILE A 268 -18.53 1.52 -11.12
CA ILE A 268 -18.29 1.21 -9.71
C ILE A 268 -19.35 1.85 -8.82
N VAL A 269 -19.71 3.12 -9.03
CA VAL A 269 -20.76 3.80 -8.24
C VAL A 269 -22.11 3.16 -8.45
N ALA A 270 -22.48 2.82 -9.68
CA ALA A 270 -23.74 2.15 -9.98
C ALA A 270 -23.87 0.81 -9.23
N LEU A 271 -22.80 -0.01 -9.21
CA LEU A 271 -22.76 -1.27 -8.48
C LEU A 271 -22.71 -1.06 -6.96
N ALA A 272 -21.97 -0.06 -6.49
CA ALA A 272 -21.86 0.24 -5.05
C ALA A 272 -23.21 0.70 -4.49
N LYS A 273 -24.00 1.42 -5.28
CA LYS A 273 -25.38 1.81 -4.95
C LYS A 273 -26.30 0.60 -4.74
N GLU A 274 -26.10 -0.50 -5.48
CA GLU A 274 -26.87 -1.74 -5.26
C GLU A 274 -26.66 -2.29 -3.84
N VAL A 275 -25.49 -2.04 -3.23
CA VAL A 275 -25.13 -2.46 -1.87
C VAL A 275 -25.52 -1.41 -0.83
N ASN A 276 -25.22 -0.14 -1.11
CA ASN A 276 -25.55 1.00 -0.25
C ASN A 276 -26.27 2.09 -1.07
N PRO A 277 -27.61 2.13 -1.07
CA PRO A 277 -28.39 3.13 -1.81
C PRO A 277 -28.11 4.59 -1.41
N LEU A 278 -27.50 4.82 -0.24
CA LEU A 278 -27.18 6.13 0.31
C LEU A 278 -25.68 6.45 0.20
N ILE A 279 -24.95 5.76 -0.68
CA ILE A 279 -23.52 6.02 -0.88
C ILE A 279 -23.28 7.47 -1.31
N LYS A 280 -22.36 8.15 -0.62
CA LYS A 280 -21.92 9.49 -1.00
C LYS A 280 -20.82 9.39 -2.04
N THR A 281 -20.91 10.23 -3.05
CA THR A 281 -19.90 10.34 -4.11
C THR A 281 -19.13 11.65 -4.00
N PHE A 282 -17.87 11.62 -4.41
CA PHE A 282 -16.97 12.76 -4.34
C PHE A 282 -16.31 13.00 -5.70
N SER A 283 -16.29 14.26 -6.12
CA SER A 283 -15.73 14.66 -7.41
C SER A 283 -14.79 15.84 -7.21
N VAL A 284 -13.69 15.86 -7.97
CA VAL A 284 -12.69 16.92 -7.91
C VAL A 284 -12.50 17.49 -9.29
N GLY A 285 -12.55 18.81 -9.41
CA GLY A 285 -12.25 19.54 -10.63
C GLY A 285 -11.12 20.53 -10.44
N PHE A 286 -10.77 21.22 -11.53
CA PHE A 286 -9.81 22.31 -11.54
C PHE A 286 -10.48 23.55 -12.13
N GLU A 287 -10.06 24.75 -11.70
CA GLU A 287 -10.55 26.00 -12.30
C GLU A 287 -10.13 26.17 -13.77
N VAL A 288 -9.11 25.44 -14.21
CA VAL A 288 -8.57 25.52 -15.57
C VAL A 288 -9.55 24.90 -16.57
N GLU A 289 -10.00 25.73 -17.52
CA GLU A 289 -10.90 25.32 -18.58
C GLU A 289 -10.33 24.14 -19.40
N GLY A 290 -11.17 23.13 -19.67
CA GLY A 290 -10.78 21.90 -20.36
C GLY A 290 -10.18 20.79 -19.48
N PHE A 291 -9.89 21.07 -18.20
CA PHE A 291 -9.34 20.08 -17.26
C PHE A 291 -10.33 19.65 -16.16
N SER A 292 -11.57 20.16 -16.18
CA SER A 292 -12.59 19.85 -15.17
C SER A 292 -13.62 18.85 -15.69
N GLU A 293 -13.75 17.72 -15.00
CA GLU A 293 -14.78 16.71 -15.25
C GLU A 293 -16.04 16.88 -14.37
N VAL A 294 -16.07 17.92 -13.53
CA VAL A 294 -17.11 18.10 -12.49
C VAL A 294 -18.52 18.16 -13.07
N TYR A 295 -18.68 18.82 -14.23
CA TYR A 295 -19.98 18.90 -14.89
C TYR A 295 -20.51 17.50 -15.30
N VAL A 296 -19.64 16.65 -15.85
CA VAL A 296 -20.01 15.29 -16.27
C VAL A 296 -20.30 14.42 -15.04
N ALA A 297 -19.47 14.51 -14.00
CA ALA A 297 -19.68 13.77 -12.75
C ALA A 297 -21.03 14.13 -12.09
N LYS A 298 -21.43 15.40 -12.11
CA LYS A 298 -22.74 15.85 -11.60
C LYS A 298 -23.90 15.25 -12.39
N GLN A 299 -23.83 15.28 -13.72
CA GLN A 299 -24.85 14.64 -14.56
C GLN A 299 -24.96 13.13 -14.28
N THR A 300 -23.82 12.46 -14.11
CA THR A 300 -23.79 11.04 -13.75
C THR A 300 -24.42 10.79 -12.39
N ALA A 301 -24.14 11.63 -11.39
CA ALA A 301 -24.72 11.51 -10.06
C ALA A 301 -26.24 11.68 -10.08
N GLU A 302 -26.75 12.67 -10.84
CA GLU A 302 -28.18 12.89 -11.05
C GLU A 302 -28.83 11.68 -11.74
N ALA A 303 -28.21 11.16 -12.80
CA ALA A 303 -28.70 9.99 -13.53
C ALA A 303 -28.72 8.71 -12.67
N LEU A 304 -27.72 8.54 -11.80
CA LEU A 304 -27.65 7.44 -10.85
C LEU A 304 -28.49 7.70 -9.59
N ASN A 305 -29.01 8.91 -9.39
CA ASN A 305 -29.71 9.35 -8.17
C ASN A 305 -28.89 9.06 -6.90
N VAL A 306 -27.67 9.60 -6.83
CA VAL A 306 -26.76 9.53 -5.68
C VAL A 306 -26.30 10.94 -5.28
N ASP A 307 -26.00 11.13 -3.99
CA ASP A 307 -25.44 12.39 -3.51
C ASP A 307 -24.02 12.57 -4.04
N ASN A 308 -23.72 13.74 -4.61
CA ASN A 308 -22.38 14.12 -5.05
C ASN A 308 -21.90 15.38 -4.35
N ILE A 309 -20.69 15.31 -3.84
CA ILE A 309 -19.97 16.42 -3.21
C ILE A 309 -18.79 16.74 -4.11
N ASP A 310 -18.85 17.89 -4.78
CA ASP A 310 -17.79 18.37 -5.66
C ASP A 310 -16.90 19.42 -4.97
N TYR A 311 -15.62 19.42 -5.33
CA TYR A 311 -14.66 20.45 -4.94
C TYR A 311 -13.83 20.89 -6.15
N VAL A 312 -13.71 22.20 -6.37
CA VAL A 312 -12.86 22.76 -7.42
C VAL A 312 -11.54 23.19 -6.79
N ILE A 313 -10.45 22.55 -7.20
CA ILE A 313 -9.10 22.88 -6.77
C ILE A 313 -8.66 24.18 -7.44
N THR A 314 -8.29 25.14 -6.61
CA THR A 314 -7.70 26.42 -7.03
C THR A 314 -6.17 26.33 -7.09
N PRO A 315 -5.48 27.23 -7.82
CA PRO A 315 -4.02 27.34 -7.75
C PRO A 315 -3.50 27.59 -6.32
N GLU A 316 -4.27 28.31 -5.50
CA GLU A 316 -3.92 28.61 -4.12
C GLU A 316 -4.01 27.38 -3.21
N ASP A 317 -4.98 26.48 -3.45
CA ASP A 317 -5.05 25.19 -2.76
C ASP A 317 -3.79 24.36 -2.99
N ILE A 318 -3.30 24.33 -4.24
CA ILE A 318 -2.05 23.64 -4.58
C ILE A 318 -0.87 24.30 -3.87
N TYR A 319 -0.76 25.63 -3.94
CA TYR A 319 0.33 26.38 -3.31
C TYR A 319 0.39 26.15 -1.79
N ASN A 320 -0.75 26.25 -1.10
CA ASN A 320 -0.84 26.10 0.35
C ASN A 320 -0.61 24.66 0.81
N ASN A 321 -0.98 23.67 -0.01
CA ASN A 321 -0.80 22.26 0.29
C ASN A 321 0.45 21.65 -0.36
N CYS A 322 1.34 22.47 -0.92
CA CYS A 322 2.57 22.03 -1.56
C CYS A 322 3.37 21.09 -0.65
N GLN A 323 3.44 21.31 0.68
CA GLN A 323 4.13 20.41 1.63
C GLN A 323 3.54 19.01 1.75
N ILE A 324 2.22 18.89 1.69
CA ILE A 324 1.54 17.59 1.70
C ILE A 324 1.73 16.91 0.34
N LEU A 325 1.64 17.66 -0.75
CA LEU A 325 1.97 17.17 -2.09
C LEU A 325 3.45 16.76 -2.19
N TYR A 326 4.37 17.50 -1.56
CA TYR A 326 5.79 17.17 -1.42
C TYR A 326 5.98 15.83 -0.68
N GLY A 327 5.14 15.57 0.33
CA GLY A 327 5.11 14.30 1.05
C GLY A 327 4.52 13.14 0.23
N ILE A 328 3.55 13.38 -0.65
CA ILE A 328 2.85 12.31 -1.39
C ILE A 328 3.53 11.98 -2.72
N TRP A 329 4.11 12.98 -3.41
CA TRP A 329 4.71 12.84 -4.74
C TRP A 329 6.21 12.57 -4.67
N THR A 330 6.59 11.31 -4.44
CA THR A 330 8.01 10.96 -4.23
C THR A 330 8.89 11.00 -5.49
N ASN A 331 8.34 10.93 -6.71
CA ASN A 331 9.14 10.76 -7.93
C ASN A 331 9.55 12.08 -8.61
N LEU A 332 8.63 13.05 -8.73
CA LEU A 332 8.91 14.32 -9.44
C LEU A 332 9.94 15.18 -8.70
N LEU A 333 10.04 14.99 -7.37
CA LEU A 333 10.78 15.88 -6.48
C LEU A 333 12.18 15.41 -6.15
N LEU A 334 12.48 14.12 -6.26
CA LEU A 334 13.87 13.67 -6.24
C LEU A 334 14.66 14.39 -7.34
N ILE A 335 14.05 14.49 -8.53
CA ILE A 335 14.58 15.24 -9.68
C ILE A 335 14.76 16.72 -9.33
N LEU A 336 13.78 17.39 -8.71
CA LEU A 336 13.97 18.79 -8.29
C LEU A 336 15.10 18.94 -7.27
N ARG A 337 15.23 18.04 -6.30
CA ARG A 337 16.35 18.06 -5.33
C ARG A 337 17.71 17.84 -6.01
N LEU A 338 17.79 16.95 -7.00
CA LEU A 338 19.02 16.64 -7.72
C LEU A 338 19.39 17.70 -8.79
N CYS A 339 18.39 18.30 -9.44
CA CYS A 339 18.57 19.34 -10.45
C CYS A 339 18.77 20.74 -9.83
N LEU A 340 18.13 21.07 -8.70
CA LEU A 340 18.29 22.38 -8.06
C LEU A 340 19.66 22.53 -7.37
N PHE A 341 20.24 21.45 -6.82
CA PHE A 341 21.58 21.51 -6.24
C PHE A 341 22.72 21.56 -7.28
N THR A 342 22.45 21.17 -8.53
CA THR A 342 23.46 21.25 -9.62
C THR A 342 23.36 22.54 -10.44
N LEU A 343 22.23 23.26 -10.39
CA LEU A 343 21.98 24.47 -11.20
C LEU A 343 22.03 25.80 -10.43
N TRP A 344 22.26 25.79 -9.11
CA TRP A 344 22.43 27.02 -8.33
C TRP A 344 23.79 27.02 -7.61
N PRO A 345 24.86 27.58 -8.21
CA PRO A 345 26.05 27.89 -7.45
C PRO A 345 25.67 28.92 -6.38
N GLU A 346 26.16 28.70 -5.16
CA GLU A 346 26.04 29.59 -4.01
C GLU A 346 26.19 31.07 -4.42
N LYS A 347 25.08 31.80 -4.45
CA LYS A 347 25.18 33.24 -4.20
C LYS A 347 25.32 33.41 -2.70
N GLN A 348 26.56 33.62 -2.26
CA GLN A 348 26.83 34.33 -1.02
C GLN A 348 25.95 35.57 -0.96
N VAL A 349 25.05 35.62 0.01
CA VAL A 349 24.42 36.88 0.43
C VAL A 349 25.07 37.24 1.76
N ASN A 350 26.06 38.12 1.68
CA ASN A 350 26.46 38.96 2.79
C ASN A 350 25.32 39.95 3.07
N MET A 351 24.64 39.79 4.21
CA MET A 351 24.31 40.83 5.20
C MET A 351 23.46 40.25 6.32
#